data_AF-A0A354XH11-F1
#
_entry.id   AF-A0A354XH11-F1
#
_cell.length_a   1.000
_cell.length_b   1.000
_cell.length_c   1.000
_cell.angle_alpha   90.00
_cell.angle_beta   90.00
_cell.angle_gamma   90.00
#
_symmetry.space_group_name_H-M   'P 1'
#
loop_
_entity.id
_entity.type
_entity.pdbx_description
1 polymer ?
#
loop_
_entity_poly.entity_id
_entity_poly.type
_entity_poly.pdbx_seq_one_letter_code
_entity_poly.pdbx_strand_id
1 'polypeptide(L)'
;MSDFHQNGVITDFHNLTRRPVEALEQELCQFAKRRPMGLILPSLFSELEGPALSAIVDELVKVPYLNEIVIGLDRADREQFLYAREFFSRLPQHTRILWNDGPRLRELDAELESHDLGALEPGKGRNVWYCAGYVLASGRSSVVGLHDCDILTYDRSLLARLMYPVA
;
A
#
# COMPACT_ATOMS: atom_id res chain seq x y z
N MET A 1 36.29 -7.52 -4.32
CA MET A 1 35.95 -6.08 -4.33
C MET A 1 35.49 -5.66 -5.73
N SER A 2 34.47 -6.32 -6.28
CA SER A 2 33.76 -5.88 -7.50
C SER A 2 32.39 -5.27 -7.17
N ASP A 3 31.92 -5.41 -5.93
CA ASP A 3 30.57 -5.00 -5.50
C ASP A 3 30.41 -3.48 -5.32
N PHE A 4 31.48 -2.70 -5.50
CA PHE A 4 31.46 -1.24 -5.37
C PHE A 4 31.36 -0.49 -6.71
N HIS A 5 31.30 -1.21 -7.83
CA HIS A 5 31.23 -0.59 -9.15
C HIS A 5 29.77 -0.48 -9.62
N GLN A 6 29.05 0.54 -9.12
CA GLN A 6 27.71 0.89 -9.60
C GLN A 6 27.80 1.84 -10.80
N ASN A 7 27.52 1.31 -11.99
CA ASN A 7 27.44 2.07 -13.24
C ASN A 7 25.99 2.48 -13.58
N GLY A 8 25.25 3.09 -12.63
CA GLY A 8 23.85 3.43 -12.88
C GLY A 8 23.21 4.40 -11.90
N VAL A 9 22.08 4.99 -12.33
CA VAL A 9 21.18 5.89 -11.56
C VAL A 9 20.34 5.12 -10.52
N ILE A 10 20.42 3.80 -10.52
CA ILE A 10 19.66 2.91 -9.65
C ILE A 10 20.62 2.36 -8.58
N THR A 11 20.34 2.66 -7.31
CA THR A 11 21.11 2.16 -6.18
C THR A 11 20.68 0.73 -5.84
N ASP A 12 21.57 -0.24 -6.01
CA ASP A 12 21.31 -1.65 -5.65
C ASP A 12 21.37 -1.92 -4.13
N PHE A 13 21.87 -0.96 -3.34
CA PHE A 13 22.02 -1.11 -1.89
C PHE A 13 20.84 -0.52 -1.12
N HIS A 14 19.80 -1.33 -0.94
CA HIS A 14 18.65 -1.02 -0.08
C HIS A 14 18.99 -0.95 1.42
N ASN A 15 20.18 -1.42 1.82
CA ASN A 15 20.63 -1.39 3.21
C ASN A 15 22.17 -1.28 3.33
N LEU A 16 22.70 -0.06 3.28
CA LEU A 16 24.13 0.22 3.46
C LEU A 16 24.61 0.20 4.93
N THR A 17 23.69 0.15 5.91
CA THR A 17 24.03 0.30 7.33
C THR A 17 23.34 -0.73 8.22
N ARG A 18 23.83 -0.90 9.45
CA ARG A 18 23.21 -1.75 10.48
C ARG A 18 22.39 -0.92 11.45
N ARG A 19 21.48 -0.08 10.94
CA ARG A 19 20.56 0.69 11.77
C ARG A 19 19.38 -0.21 12.20
N PRO A 20 19.04 -0.27 13.50
CA PRO A 20 17.85 -0.98 13.97
C PRO A 20 16.57 -0.40 13.37
N VAL A 21 15.60 -1.26 13.02
CA VAL A 21 14.32 -0.81 12.45
C VAL A 21 13.56 0.08 13.43
N GLU A 22 13.62 -0.23 14.73
CA GLU A 22 12.98 0.54 15.80
C GLU A 22 13.45 1.99 15.81
N ALA A 23 14.72 2.24 15.50
CA ALA A 23 15.27 3.58 15.44
C ALA A 23 14.72 4.38 14.24
N LEU A 24 14.49 3.72 13.09
CA LEU A 24 13.83 4.34 11.95
C LEU A 24 12.36 4.65 12.26
N GLU A 25 11.65 3.70 12.87
CA GLU A 25 10.23 3.87 13.20
C GLU A 25 9.97 4.95 14.24
N GLN A 26 10.87 5.12 15.22
CA GLN A 26 10.79 6.21 16.19
C GLN A 26 10.82 7.58 15.51
N GLU A 27 11.68 7.75 14.50
CA GLU A 27 11.76 8.98 13.71
C GLU A 27 10.57 9.14 12.77
N LEU A 28 10.15 8.07 12.10
CA LEU A 28 8.93 8.04 11.28
C LEU A 28 7.70 8.47 12.10
N CYS A 29 7.57 8.02 13.34
CA CYS A 29 6.52 8.48 14.26
C CYS A 29 6.57 9.99 14.52
N GLN A 30 7.75 10.61 14.56
CA GLN A 30 7.86 12.07 14.71
C GLN A 30 7.50 12.78 13.40
N PHE A 31 7.95 12.26 12.26
CA PHE A 31 7.63 12.81 10.94
C PHE A 31 6.13 12.73 10.64
N ALA A 32 5.50 11.60 10.97
CA ALA A 32 4.07 11.34 10.76
C ALA A 32 3.15 12.38 11.43
N LYS A 33 3.61 13.06 12.49
CA LYS A 33 2.87 14.16 13.14
C LYS A 33 2.72 15.40 12.26
N ARG A 34 3.65 15.60 11.32
CA ARG A 34 3.66 16.75 10.40
C ARG A 34 3.28 16.35 8.97
N ARG A 35 3.64 15.12 8.59
CA ARG A 35 3.42 14.53 7.27
C ARG A 35 2.75 13.16 7.45
N PRO A 36 1.41 13.13 7.59
CA PRO A 36 0.69 11.87 7.77
C PRO A 36 1.01 10.86 6.67
N MET A 37 1.24 9.61 7.04
CA MET A 37 1.77 8.56 6.17
C MET A 37 0.74 7.48 5.88
N GLY A 38 0.42 7.28 4.61
CA GLY A 38 -0.48 6.24 4.12
C GLY A 38 0.26 5.11 3.43
N LEU A 39 -0.40 3.95 3.32
CA LEU A 39 0.08 2.81 2.55
C LEU A 39 -1.04 2.33 1.60
N ILE A 40 -0.70 2.12 0.33
CA ILE A 40 -1.57 1.48 -0.66
C ILE A 40 -1.15 0.01 -0.82
N LEU A 41 -2.14 -0.87 -0.79
CA LEU A 41 -2.02 -2.31 -1.03
C LEU A 41 -2.97 -2.72 -2.18
N PRO A 42 -2.50 -2.75 -3.43
CA PRO A 42 -3.30 -3.26 -4.55
C PRO A 42 -3.29 -4.79 -4.52
N SER A 43 -4.46 -5.40 -4.33
CA SER A 43 -4.59 -6.85 -4.23
C SER A 43 -5.71 -7.43 -5.10
N LEU A 44 -5.51 -8.68 -5.52
CA LEU A 44 -6.59 -9.54 -6.01
C LEU A 44 -7.26 -10.24 -4.83
N PHE A 45 -8.54 -10.63 -4.96
CA PHE A 45 -9.19 -11.46 -3.94
C PHE A 45 -8.42 -12.76 -3.65
N SER A 46 -7.87 -13.42 -4.68
CA SER A 46 -7.12 -14.67 -4.54
C SER A 46 -5.87 -14.54 -3.65
N GLU A 47 -5.33 -13.33 -3.48
CA GLU A 47 -4.16 -13.12 -2.61
C GLU A 47 -4.53 -13.13 -1.11
N LEU A 48 -5.79 -12.87 -0.76
CA LEU A 48 -6.28 -12.94 0.63
C LEU A 48 -6.24 -14.36 1.19
N GLU A 49 -6.33 -15.36 0.32
CA GLU A 49 -6.20 -16.78 0.67
C GLU A 49 -4.74 -17.22 0.79
N GLY A 50 -3.79 -16.37 0.34
CA GLY A 50 -2.36 -16.64 0.32
C GLY A 50 -1.66 -16.33 1.64
N PRO A 51 -0.58 -17.06 1.99
CA PRO A 51 0.18 -16.83 3.22
C PRO A 51 0.92 -15.48 3.23
N ALA A 52 1.28 -14.95 2.04
CA ALA A 52 1.99 -13.68 1.91
C ALA A 52 1.19 -12.52 2.51
N LEU A 53 -0.08 -12.36 2.10
CA LEU A 53 -0.89 -11.23 2.54
C LEU A 53 -1.23 -11.30 4.04
N SER A 54 -1.46 -12.50 4.58
CA SER A 54 -1.64 -12.63 6.04
C SER A 54 -0.39 -12.19 6.79
N ALA A 55 0.81 -12.60 6.35
CA ALA A 55 2.07 -12.19 6.97
C ALA A 55 2.32 -10.69 6.85
N ILE A 56 1.97 -10.08 5.70
CA ILE A 56 2.01 -8.63 5.51
C ILE A 56 1.12 -7.92 6.54
N VAL A 57 -0.13 -8.36 6.69
CA VAL A 57 -1.06 -7.78 7.67
C VAL A 57 -0.53 -7.96 9.11
N ASP A 58 0.03 -9.12 9.46
CA ASP A 58 0.63 -9.38 10.77
C ASP A 58 1.76 -8.39 11.12
N GLU A 59 2.58 -8.04 10.12
CA GLU A 59 3.64 -7.04 10.28
C GLU A 59 3.08 -5.62 10.33
N LEU A 60 2.09 -5.29 9.49
CA LEU A 60 1.46 -3.96 9.45
C LEU A 60 0.70 -3.61 10.74
N VAL A 61 0.15 -4.59 11.45
CA VAL A 61 -0.44 -4.38 12.79
C VAL A 61 0.57 -3.76 13.76
N LYS A 62 1.86 -4.06 13.59
CA LYS A 62 2.93 -3.56 14.47
C LYS A 62 3.41 -2.17 14.09
N VAL A 63 2.96 -1.60 12.97
CA VAL A 63 3.49 -0.35 12.40
C VAL A 63 2.79 0.88 13.00
N PRO A 64 3.49 1.72 13.78
CA PRO A 64 2.87 2.79 14.57
C PRO A 64 2.75 4.14 13.84
N TYR A 65 3.44 4.35 12.72
CA TYR A 65 3.51 5.65 12.04
C TYR A 65 2.53 5.79 10.87
N LEU A 66 1.86 4.70 10.46
CA LEU A 66 0.84 4.76 9.41
C LEU A 66 -0.49 5.27 9.97
N ASN A 67 -1.07 6.27 9.30
CA ASN A 67 -2.38 6.81 9.69
C ASN A 67 -3.53 6.23 8.86
N GLU A 68 -3.26 5.74 7.65
CA GLU A 68 -4.23 5.14 6.74
C GLU A 68 -3.62 3.97 5.95
N ILE A 69 -4.41 2.93 5.72
CA ILE A 69 -4.10 1.85 4.78
C ILE A 69 -5.25 1.75 3.78
N VAL A 70 -4.94 1.88 2.50
CA VAL A 70 -5.89 1.81 1.39
C VAL A 70 -5.64 0.52 0.63
N ILE A 71 -6.60 -0.39 0.67
CA ILE A 71 -6.58 -1.65 -0.06
C ILE A 71 -7.42 -1.47 -1.32
N GLY A 72 -6.82 -1.68 -2.49
CA GLY A 72 -7.59 -1.78 -3.72
C GLY A 72 -7.82 -3.24 -4.06
N LEU A 73 -9.08 -3.67 -4.02
CA LEU A 73 -9.50 -5.05 -4.20
C LEU A 73 -10.08 -5.26 -5.60
N ASP A 74 -9.38 -6.06 -6.39
CA ASP A 74 -9.80 -6.51 -7.71
C ASP A 74 -10.35 -7.95 -7.66
N ARG A 75 -11.18 -8.29 -8.67
CA ARG A 75 -11.71 -9.64 -8.93
C ARG A 75 -12.42 -10.25 -7.72
N ALA A 76 -13.20 -9.44 -7.03
CA ALA A 76 -14.06 -9.87 -5.93
C ALA A 76 -15.53 -9.74 -6.33
N ASP A 77 -16.35 -10.69 -5.90
CA ASP A 77 -17.80 -10.51 -5.79
C ASP A 77 -18.19 -9.87 -4.43
N ARG A 78 -19.49 -9.76 -4.16
CA ARG A 78 -20.01 -9.15 -2.94
C ARG A 78 -19.63 -9.93 -1.68
N GLU A 79 -19.71 -11.26 -1.71
CA GLU A 79 -19.41 -12.10 -0.54
C GLU A 79 -17.90 -12.07 -0.26
N GLN A 80 -17.11 -12.15 -1.32
CA GLN A 80 -15.66 -11.99 -1.29
C GLN A 80 -15.23 -10.61 -0.77
N PHE A 81 -15.92 -9.54 -1.15
CA PHE A 81 -15.68 -8.21 -0.59
C PHE A 81 -16.00 -8.15 0.92
N LEU A 82 -17.09 -8.79 1.37
CA LEU A 82 -17.43 -8.85 2.79
C LEU A 82 -16.39 -9.66 3.57
N TYR A 83 -15.90 -10.76 3.01
CA TYR A 83 -14.77 -11.51 3.56
C TYR A 83 -13.51 -10.63 3.67
N ALA A 84 -13.16 -9.89 2.61
CA ALA A 84 -12.02 -8.98 2.62
C ALA A 84 -12.14 -7.92 3.74
N ARG A 85 -13.33 -7.36 3.94
CA ARG A 85 -13.59 -6.42 5.04
C ARG A 85 -13.32 -7.02 6.41
N GLU A 86 -13.70 -8.28 6.63
CA GLU A 86 -13.43 -8.98 7.88
C GLU A 86 -11.93 -9.28 8.02
N PHE A 87 -11.28 -9.76 6.96
CA PHE A 87 -9.85 -10.07 6.94
C PHE A 87 -8.98 -8.85 7.32
N PHE A 88 -9.26 -7.69 6.73
CA PHE A 88 -8.52 -6.46 7.00
C PHE A 88 -8.96 -5.72 8.27
N SER A 89 -10.04 -6.15 8.93
CA SER A 89 -10.49 -5.56 10.21
C SER A 89 -9.43 -5.66 11.33
N ARG A 90 -8.47 -6.58 11.17
CA ARG A 90 -7.32 -6.80 12.04
C ARG A 90 -6.36 -5.62 12.12
N LEU A 91 -6.34 -4.76 11.09
CA LEU A 91 -5.47 -3.59 11.01
C LEU A 91 -5.97 -2.49 11.96
N PRO A 92 -5.15 -2.01 12.90
CA PRO A 92 -5.54 -0.95 13.83
C PRO A 92 -5.59 0.44 13.18
N GLN A 93 -5.00 0.62 12.00
CA GLN A 93 -4.99 1.89 11.26
C GLN A 93 -6.35 2.20 10.64
N HIS A 94 -6.55 3.44 10.18
CA HIS A 94 -7.72 3.76 9.37
C HIS A 94 -7.67 2.98 8.06
N THR A 95 -8.50 1.95 7.93
CA THR A 95 -8.44 1.03 6.79
C THR A 95 -9.61 1.26 5.84
N ARG A 96 -9.30 1.36 4.55
CA ARG A 96 -10.28 1.57 3.48
C ARG A 96 -10.08 0.55 2.38
N ILE A 97 -11.18 -0.08 1.96
CA ILE A 97 -11.18 -1.04 0.86
C ILE A 97 -11.93 -0.43 -0.32
N LEU A 98 -11.22 -0.23 -1.42
CA LEU A 98 -11.75 0.16 -2.71
C LEU A 98 -12.04 -1.12 -3.49
N TRP A 99 -13.32 -1.49 -3.61
CA TRP A 99 -13.72 -2.62 -4.43
C TRP A 99 -13.87 -2.16 -5.87
N ASN A 100 -12.82 -2.34 -6.66
CA ASN A 100 -12.71 -1.78 -8.02
C ASN A 100 -13.76 -2.36 -8.97
N ASP A 101 -14.11 -3.64 -8.78
CA ASP A 101 -15.20 -4.32 -9.49
C ASP A 101 -16.59 -4.07 -8.89
N GLY A 102 -16.66 -3.33 -7.78
CA GLY A 102 -17.90 -3.02 -7.09
C GLY A 102 -18.75 -2.00 -7.84
N PRO A 103 -20.07 -1.98 -7.61
CA PRO A 103 -20.99 -1.12 -8.35
C PRO A 103 -20.61 0.36 -8.26
N ARG A 104 -20.19 0.84 -7.07
CA ARG A 104 -19.84 2.25 -6.85
C ARG A 104 -18.59 2.69 -7.61
N LEU A 105 -17.56 1.84 -7.69
CA LEU A 105 -16.34 2.19 -8.42
C LEU A 105 -16.50 1.98 -9.93
N ARG A 106 -17.37 1.06 -10.37
CA ARG A 106 -17.76 0.97 -11.78
C ARG A 106 -18.56 2.18 -12.26
N GLU A 107 -19.45 2.71 -11.42
CA GLU A 107 -20.15 3.96 -11.71
C GLU A 107 -19.18 5.14 -11.82
N LEU A 108 -18.25 5.26 -10.86
CA LEU A 108 -17.20 6.29 -10.90
C LEU A 108 -16.30 6.14 -12.12
N ASP A 109 -15.93 4.92 -12.48
CA ASP A 109 -15.12 4.63 -13.66
C ASP A 109 -15.80 5.09 -14.94
N ALA A 110 -17.09 4.78 -15.12
CA ALA A 110 -17.86 5.24 -16.27
C ALA A 110 -17.96 6.78 -16.32
N GLU A 111 -18.08 7.44 -15.16
CA GLU A 111 -18.02 8.90 -15.07
C GLU A 111 -16.65 9.43 -15.51
N LEU A 112 -15.56 8.84 -15.02
CA LEU A 112 -14.20 9.24 -15.40
C LEU A 112 -13.92 8.97 -16.88
N GLU A 113 -14.38 7.86 -17.44
CA GLU A 113 -14.29 7.55 -18.87
C GLU A 113 -15.01 8.62 -19.71
N SER A 114 -16.17 9.10 -19.26
CA SER A 114 -16.91 10.18 -19.95
C SER A 114 -16.17 11.53 -19.98
N HIS A 115 -15.15 11.68 -19.13
CA HIS A 115 -14.28 12.86 -19.06
C HIS A 115 -12.88 12.60 -19.66
N ASP A 116 -12.67 11.50 -20.38
CA ASP A 116 -11.38 11.07 -20.91
C ASP A 116 -10.31 10.82 -19.82
N LEU A 117 -10.75 10.48 -18.60
CA LEU A 117 -9.90 10.19 -17.43
C LEU A 117 -9.89 8.70 -17.02
N GLY A 118 -10.73 7.86 -17.64
CA GLY A 118 -11.02 6.48 -17.19
C GLY A 118 -10.47 5.33 -18.04
N ALA A 119 -9.75 5.58 -19.14
CA ALA A 119 -9.31 4.54 -20.08
C ALA A 119 -8.07 3.74 -19.64
N LEU A 120 -8.09 3.19 -18.43
CA LEU A 120 -7.02 2.32 -17.93
C LEU A 120 -7.40 0.86 -18.15
N GLU A 121 -6.48 0.10 -18.76
CA GLU A 121 -6.65 -1.34 -18.92
C GLU A 121 -6.79 -2.04 -17.55
N PRO A 122 -7.62 -3.09 -17.44
CA PRO A 122 -7.73 -3.88 -16.21
C PRO A 122 -6.37 -4.43 -15.77
N GLY A 123 -6.00 -4.17 -14.51
CA GLY A 123 -4.77 -4.67 -13.93
C GLY A 123 -4.28 -3.83 -12.76
N LYS A 124 -3.10 -4.21 -12.23
CA LYS A 124 -2.51 -3.59 -11.04
C LYS A 124 -2.31 -2.07 -11.18
N GLY A 125 -1.95 -1.58 -12.37
CA GLY A 125 -1.80 -0.14 -12.61
C GLY A 125 -3.10 0.64 -12.40
N ARG A 126 -4.23 0.12 -12.91
CA ARG A 126 -5.55 0.71 -12.71
C ARG A 126 -5.97 0.67 -11.24
N ASN A 127 -5.71 -0.43 -10.55
CA ASN A 127 -5.96 -0.55 -9.12
C ASN A 127 -5.22 0.53 -8.32
N VAL A 128 -3.91 0.69 -8.58
CA VAL A 128 -3.09 1.74 -7.96
C VAL A 128 -3.60 3.13 -8.30
N TRP A 129 -4.02 3.38 -9.54
CA TRP A 129 -4.58 4.67 -9.95
C TRP A 129 -5.80 5.08 -9.12
N TYR A 130 -6.76 4.15 -8.93
CA TYR A 130 -7.93 4.40 -8.10
C TYR A 130 -7.58 4.64 -6.63
N CYS A 131 -6.67 3.85 -6.08
CA CYS A 131 -6.19 4.04 -4.71
C CYS A 131 -5.51 5.39 -4.52
N ALA A 132 -4.64 5.79 -5.45
CA ALA A 132 -3.98 7.08 -5.43
C ALA A 132 -4.99 8.23 -5.52
N GLY A 133 -5.99 8.12 -6.42
CA GLY A 133 -7.08 9.08 -6.53
C GLY A 133 -7.86 9.24 -5.22
N TYR A 134 -8.18 8.13 -4.55
CA TYR A 134 -8.82 8.17 -3.23
C TYR A 134 -7.93 8.83 -2.16
N VAL A 135 -6.64 8.49 -2.11
CA VAL A 135 -5.72 9.10 -1.12
C VAL A 135 -5.60 10.61 -1.35
N LEU A 136 -5.50 11.05 -2.60
CA LEU A 136 -5.48 12.47 -2.95
C LEU A 136 -6.79 13.17 -2.55
N ALA A 137 -7.94 12.54 -2.84
CA ALA A 137 -9.25 13.11 -2.52
C ALA A 137 -9.55 13.12 -1.00
N SER A 138 -9.08 12.12 -0.25
CA SER A 138 -9.30 12.02 1.19
C SER A 138 -8.48 13.05 1.97
N GLY A 139 -7.32 13.46 1.42
CA GLY A 139 -6.39 14.40 2.05
C GLY A 139 -5.81 13.89 3.38
N ARG A 140 -5.95 12.59 3.68
CA ARG A 140 -5.55 12.03 4.98
C ARG A 140 -4.06 11.76 5.05
N SER A 141 -3.40 11.53 3.92
CA SER A 141 -1.97 11.20 3.86
C SER A 141 -1.24 12.16 2.93
N SER A 142 -0.09 12.67 3.37
CA SER A 142 0.79 13.52 2.58
C SER A 142 1.96 12.74 1.97
N VAL A 143 2.30 11.60 2.56
CA VAL A 143 3.31 10.65 2.08
C VAL A 143 2.61 9.31 1.89
N VAL A 144 2.85 8.66 0.77
CA VAL A 144 2.18 7.41 0.41
C VAL A 144 3.20 6.38 -0.03
N GLY A 145 3.24 5.25 0.67
CA GLY A 145 3.95 4.06 0.22
C GLY A 145 3.05 3.16 -0.63
N LEU A 146 3.67 2.34 -1.48
CA LEU A 146 3.01 1.30 -2.25
C LEU A 146 3.74 -0.02 -2.02
N HIS A 147 3.00 -1.07 -1.64
CA HIS A 147 3.56 -2.41 -1.51
C HIS A 147 2.72 -3.45 -2.24
N ASP A 148 3.43 -4.42 -2.81
CA ASP A 148 2.83 -5.59 -3.42
C ASP A 148 2.37 -6.59 -2.35
N CYS A 149 1.26 -7.28 -2.61
CA CYS A 149 0.62 -8.19 -1.68
C CYS A 149 1.12 -9.64 -1.73
N ASP A 150 2.11 -9.94 -2.58
CA ASP A 150 2.68 -11.28 -2.82
C ASP A 150 4.09 -11.46 -2.23
N ILE A 151 4.54 -10.55 -1.37
CA ILE A 151 5.86 -10.61 -0.73
C ILE A 151 5.87 -11.62 0.42
N LEU A 152 6.36 -12.84 0.16
CA LEU A 152 6.41 -13.92 1.16
C LEU A 152 7.36 -13.64 2.34
N THR A 153 8.42 -12.86 2.11
CA THR A 153 9.43 -12.53 3.13
C THR A 153 9.22 -11.13 3.69
N TYR A 154 7.96 -10.67 3.74
CA TYR A 154 7.66 -9.33 4.20
C TYR A 154 7.97 -9.17 5.69
N ASP A 155 8.64 -8.08 6.02
CA ASP A 155 8.89 -7.64 7.39
C ASP A 155 8.79 -6.11 7.44
N ARG A 156 8.39 -5.56 8.59
CA ARG A 156 8.16 -4.10 8.73
C ARG A 156 9.37 -3.21 8.39
N SER A 157 10.60 -3.75 8.35
CA SER A 157 11.78 -2.98 7.92
C SER A 157 11.76 -2.61 6.44
N LEU A 158 11.10 -3.40 5.58
CA LEU A 158 10.88 -3.05 4.18
C LEU A 158 10.08 -1.76 4.07
N LEU A 159 8.96 -1.67 4.80
CA LEU A 159 8.14 -0.48 4.83
C LEU A 159 8.87 0.71 5.46
N ALA A 160 9.54 0.52 6.59
CA ALA A 160 10.26 1.60 7.25
C ALA A 160 11.32 2.21 6.32
N ARG A 161 12.07 1.38 5.59
CA ARG A 161 13.07 1.83 4.62
C ARG A 161 12.46 2.48 3.37
N LEU A 162 11.28 2.02 2.93
CA LEU A 162 10.56 2.64 1.83
C LEU A 162 10.10 4.07 2.20
N MET A 163 9.54 4.22 3.40
CA MET A 163 8.92 5.48 3.83
C MET A 163 9.94 6.52 4.28
N TYR A 164 11.04 6.10 4.91
CA TYR A 164 11.98 7.01 5.56
C TYR A 164 12.60 8.09 4.65
N PRO A 165 13.01 7.81 3.39
CA PRO A 165 13.58 8.83 2.50
C PRO A 165 12.60 9.94 2.09
N VAL A 166 11.29 9.66 2.14
CA VAL A 166 10.22 10.57 1.72
C VAL A 166 9.41 11.13 2.89
N ALA A 167 9.79 10.77 4.12
CA ALA A 167 9.12 11.13 5.36
C ALA A 167 9.17 12.64 5.69
#